data_AF-A0A942XEH7-F1
#
_entry.id   AF-A0A942XEH7-F1
#
_cell.length_a   1.000
_cell.length_b   1.000
_cell.length_c   1.000
_cell.angle_alpha   90.00
_cell.angle_beta   90.00
_cell.angle_gamma   90.00
#
_symmetry.space_group_name_H-M   'P 1'
#
loop_
_entity.id
_entity.type
_entity.pdbx_description
1 polymer ?
#
loop_
_entity_poly.entity_id
_entity_poly.type
_entity_poly.pdbx_seq_one_letter_code
_entity_poly.pdbx_strand_id
1 'polypeptide(L)'
;MELDLNFLNPRERVSLQLRMLYEKAGFLQYHMGRFEEYSLYQENRRFLPSEQLITFTDLDGRLLALKPDVTLSIAKNARIEKNGCGRFYYQEKIYRPSQESHTFQEINQMGVECIGNVDDEVTAQAVSLAIQSLALTGKEYVLEVSHMGFVTGLLDAVGAPEAIRPQLFTCIQNKNWHDLQELAVNAGLSKQGIDALCKLGRLSGTWEEVLENAEVLALNAAMGAALSELRTLCQALSGQTEHLKLELSLVNDMKYYNGIVLQGFLEGLPRAVLKGGRYDPLAAQFRPGTRAVGYALYLDALNQPDSDDNHKEKKPAMLNVALPKGRLGDKVYNMLASVGYGCPENYNDTRKLVVENPEAGIRYFLVKPSDVTIYVEHGAADVGIVGKDILVESGADVYELLDTGLGKCHMCVAGREDFKDDPGRTLRVATKFVNITKRYYGAQGRNIDIIKLNGSIELAPLLGLSDVIVDIVETGKTLKENNLRVMEKFMPISARFIANRASFQMKGKEMEELLKKLKSVIEQ
;
A
#
# COMPACT_ATOMS: atom_id res chain seq x y z
N MET A 1 -24.11 13.29 -36.17
CA MET A 1 -24.96 12.69 -35.12
C MET A 1 -24.01 12.32 -33.99
N GLU A 2 -23.97 13.11 -32.92
CA GLU A 2 -23.23 12.71 -31.71
C GLU A 2 -24.00 11.57 -31.05
N LEU A 3 -23.32 10.47 -30.76
CA LEU A 3 -23.92 9.33 -30.05
C LEU A 3 -24.09 9.74 -28.59
N ASP A 4 -25.33 9.74 -28.09
CA ASP A 4 -25.61 9.91 -26.66
C ASP A 4 -25.16 8.63 -25.93
N LEU A 5 -24.10 8.72 -25.11
CA LEU A 5 -23.55 7.57 -24.38
C LEU A 5 -24.18 7.37 -22.99
N ASN A 6 -25.20 8.17 -22.62
CA ASN A 6 -25.76 8.14 -21.27
C ASN A 6 -26.59 6.88 -20.96
N PHE A 7 -26.93 6.06 -21.95
CA PHE A 7 -27.60 4.77 -21.75
C PHE A 7 -26.65 3.63 -21.36
N LEU A 8 -25.33 3.83 -21.50
CA LEU A 8 -24.32 2.83 -21.14
C LEU A 8 -24.05 2.87 -19.63
N ASN A 9 -23.61 1.75 -19.06
CA ASN A 9 -23.14 1.78 -17.68
C ASN A 9 -21.87 2.68 -17.54
N PRO A 10 -21.59 3.24 -16.35
CA PRO A 10 -20.49 4.18 -16.16
C PRO A 10 -19.15 3.66 -16.67
N ARG A 11 -18.85 2.38 -16.45
CA ARG A 11 -17.61 1.74 -16.92
C ARG A 11 -17.51 1.75 -18.44
N GLU A 12 -18.54 1.33 -19.16
CA GLU A 12 -18.56 1.31 -20.62
C GLU A 12 -18.41 2.71 -21.21
N ARG A 13 -19.13 3.68 -20.65
CA ARG A 13 -19.02 5.08 -21.05
C ARG A 13 -17.59 5.60 -20.88
N VAL A 14 -17.00 5.39 -19.70
CA VAL A 14 -15.61 5.79 -19.41
C VAL A 14 -14.63 5.06 -20.34
N SER A 15 -14.76 3.75 -20.55
CA SER A 15 -13.88 3.01 -21.48
C SER A 15 -13.92 3.56 -22.92
N LEU A 16 -15.10 3.92 -23.42
CA LEU A 16 -15.23 4.53 -24.75
C LEU A 16 -14.63 5.94 -24.81
N GLN A 17 -14.85 6.76 -23.79
CA GLN A 17 -14.26 8.10 -23.70
C GLN A 17 -12.74 8.05 -23.61
N LEU A 18 -12.19 7.13 -22.81
CA LEU A 18 -10.75 6.89 -22.70
C LEU A 18 -10.16 6.43 -24.04
N ARG A 19 -10.86 5.56 -24.76
CA ARG A 19 -10.43 5.13 -26.10
C ARG A 19 -10.32 6.33 -27.05
N MET A 20 -11.36 7.16 -27.09
CA MET A 20 -11.36 8.38 -27.90
C MET A 20 -10.24 9.32 -27.50
N LEU A 21 -10.00 9.48 -26.20
CA LEU A 21 -8.92 10.31 -25.65
C LEU A 21 -7.55 9.83 -26.15
N TYR A 22 -7.25 8.53 -26.01
CA TYR A 22 -5.95 7.97 -26.37
C TYR A 22 -5.71 7.99 -27.89
N GLU A 23 -6.72 7.63 -28.69
CA GLU A 23 -6.59 7.67 -30.16
C GLU A 23 -6.39 9.11 -30.67
N LYS A 24 -7.10 10.10 -30.10
CA LYS A 24 -6.87 11.53 -30.43
C LYS A 24 -5.47 12.01 -30.04
N ALA A 25 -4.89 11.44 -28.99
CA ALA A 25 -3.53 11.71 -28.57
C ALA A 25 -2.46 10.95 -29.39
N GLY A 26 -2.86 10.17 -30.40
CA GLY A 26 -1.95 9.46 -31.31
C GLY A 26 -1.49 8.10 -30.79
N PHE A 27 -2.18 7.51 -29.80
CA PHE A 27 -1.86 6.18 -29.30
C PHE A 27 -2.55 5.10 -30.14
N LEU A 28 -1.82 4.02 -30.42
CA LEU A 28 -2.32 2.88 -31.18
C LEU A 28 -2.87 1.80 -30.24
N GLN A 29 -4.02 1.22 -30.60
CA GLN A 29 -4.56 0.10 -29.84
C GLN A 29 -3.65 -1.11 -29.97
N TYR A 30 -3.20 -1.65 -28.84
CA TYR A 30 -2.45 -2.88 -28.79
C TYR A 30 -3.39 -4.06 -28.47
N HIS A 31 -3.47 -5.02 -29.39
CA HIS A 31 -4.20 -6.26 -29.18
C HIS A 31 -3.25 -7.40 -28.81
N MET A 32 -3.55 -8.11 -27.72
CA MET A 32 -2.74 -9.22 -27.24
C MET A 32 -3.55 -10.52 -27.11
N GLY A 33 -2.88 -11.66 -27.27
CA GLY A 33 -3.49 -12.97 -26.99
C GLY A 33 -3.68 -13.16 -25.49
N ARG A 34 -4.70 -13.90 -25.03
CA ARG A 34 -5.08 -14.00 -23.59
C ARG A 34 -4.07 -14.73 -22.68
N PHE A 35 -3.15 -15.47 -23.27
CA PHE A 35 -2.15 -16.29 -22.58
C PHE A 35 -0.81 -16.19 -23.30
N GLU A 36 0.28 -16.41 -22.57
CA GLU A 36 1.65 -16.39 -23.08
C GLU A 36 2.44 -17.56 -22.50
N GLU A 37 3.60 -17.87 -23.10
CA GLU A 37 4.49 -18.89 -22.54
C GLU A 37 4.92 -18.52 -21.12
N TYR A 38 4.79 -19.48 -20.20
CA TYR A 38 5.12 -19.29 -18.78
C TYR A 38 6.59 -18.86 -18.56
N SER A 39 7.49 -19.30 -19.45
CA SER A 39 8.91 -18.91 -19.47
C SER A 39 9.12 -17.39 -19.44
N LEU A 40 8.28 -16.63 -20.17
CA LEU A 40 8.33 -15.16 -20.17
C LEU A 40 8.19 -14.59 -18.75
N TYR A 41 7.19 -15.05 -18.01
CA TYR A 41 6.94 -14.58 -16.66
C TYR A 41 7.99 -15.11 -15.68
N GLN A 42 8.43 -16.35 -15.86
CA GLN A 42 9.47 -16.96 -15.03
C GLN A 42 10.81 -16.21 -15.12
N GLU A 43 11.24 -15.84 -16.33
CA GLU A 43 12.48 -15.09 -16.56
C GLU A 43 12.41 -13.63 -16.07
N ASN A 44 11.19 -13.11 -15.91
CA ASN A 44 10.93 -11.71 -15.54
C ASN A 44 10.25 -11.57 -14.16
N ARG A 45 10.34 -12.60 -13.29
CA ARG A 45 9.68 -12.64 -11.97
C ARG A 45 9.90 -11.39 -11.12
N ARG A 46 11.07 -10.76 -11.23
CA ARG A 46 11.40 -9.53 -10.47
C ARG A 46 10.46 -8.36 -10.76
N PHE A 47 9.83 -8.33 -11.93
CA PHE A 47 8.91 -7.28 -12.37
C PHE A 47 7.43 -7.64 -12.15
N LEU A 48 7.15 -8.81 -11.59
CA LEU A 48 5.78 -9.23 -11.34
C LEU A 48 5.35 -8.82 -9.93
N PRO A 49 4.10 -8.36 -9.77
CA PRO A 49 3.55 -8.04 -8.45
C PRO A 49 3.28 -9.31 -7.61
N SER A 50 3.16 -10.47 -8.24
CA SER A 50 3.02 -11.77 -7.57
C SER A 50 3.73 -12.87 -8.34
N GLU A 51 4.32 -13.81 -7.61
CA GLU A 51 4.92 -15.02 -8.19
C GLU A 51 3.88 -16.12 -8.48
N GLN A 52 2.66 -15.99 -7.94
CA GLN A 52 1.60 -16.96 -8.16
C GLN A 52 0.91 -16.69 -9.49
N LEU A 53 1.02 -17.65 -10.41
CA LEU A 53 0.49 -17.56 -11.78
C LEU A 53 -0.43 -18.74 -12.05
N ILE A 54 -1.50 -18.50 -12.82
CA ILE A 54 -2.35 -19.58 -13.33
C ILE A 54 -1.67 -20.13 -14.58
N THR A 55 -1.26 -21.40 -14.53
CA THR A 55 -0.59 -22.08 -15.65
C THR A 55 -1.39 -23.26 -16.17
N PHE A 56 -1.30 -23.53 -17.47
CA PHE A 56 -1.91 -24.69 -18.12
C PHE A 56 -1.05 -25.17 -19.30
N THR A 57 -1.18 -26.44 -19.65
CA THR A 57 -0.43 -27.04 -20.77
C THR A 57 -1.20 -26.86 -22.08
N ASP A 58 -0.54 -26.37 -23.12
CA ASP A 58 -1.09 -26.24 -24.47
C ASP A 58 -1.14 -27.59 -25.19
N LEU A 59 -1.82 -27.63 -26.34
CA LEU A 59 -1.98 -28.84 -27.18
C LEU A 59 -0.65 -29.42 -27.69
N ASP A 60 0.40 -28.60 -27.77
CA ASP A 60 1.74 -29.00 -28.16
C ASP A 60 2.69 -29.29 -26.98
N GLY A 61 2.16 -29.28 -25.75
CA GLY A 61 2.91 -29.54 -24.53
C GLY A 61 3.62 -28.33 -23.92
N ARG A 62 3.57 -27.15 -24.55
CA ARG A 62 4.15 -25.93 -23.95
C ARG A 62 3.35 -25.49 -22.73
N LEU A 63 4.05 -25.01 -21.71
CA LEU A 63 3.40 -24.45 -20.51
C LEU A 63 3.06 -22.98 -20.75
N LEU A 64 1.77 -22.67 -20.74
CA LEU A 64 1.23 -21.33 -20.87
C LEU A 64 0.79 -20.79 -19.51
N ALA A 65 0.69 -19.47 -19.42
CA ALA A 65 0.15 -18.78 -18.26
C ALA A 65 -0.90 -17.75 -18.67
N LEU A 66 -1.95 -17.60 -17.85
CA LEU A 66 -2.84 -16.45 -17.92
C LEU A 66 -2.06 -15.20 -17.46
N LYS A 67 -2.32 -14.06 -18.10
CA LYS A 67 -1.53 -12.85 -17.87
C LYS A 67 -1.70 -12.30 -16.46
N PRO A 68 -0.62 -12.13 -15.68
CA PRO A 68 -0.63 -11.37 -14.43
C PRO A 68 -0.44 -9.85 -14.66
N ASP A 69 0.04 -9.48 -15.84
CA ASP A 69 0.50 -8.16 -16.22
C ASP A 69 0.41 -7.97 -17.74
N VAL A 70 0.17 -6.72 -18.17
CA VAL A 70 0.05 -6.35 -19.60
C VAL A 70 1.32 -5.71 -20.14
N THR A 71 1.97 -4.88 -19.33
CA THR A 71 3.14 -4.09 -19.74
C THR A 71 4.29 -4.99 -20.18
N LEU A 72 4.51 -6.13 -19.52
CA LEU A 72 5.51 -7.12 -19.94
C LEU A 72 5.26 -7.64 -21.37
N SER A 73 4.01 -7.96 -21.70
CA SER A 73 3.63 -8.45 -23.03
C SER A 73 3.86 -7.39 -24.11
N ILE A 74 3.49 -6.13 -23.84
CA ILE A 74 3.69 -5.01 -24.75
C ILE A 74 5.19 -4.74 -24.92
N ALA A 75 5.93 -4.67 -23.81
CA ALA A 75 7.37 -4.47 -23.84
C ALA A 75 8.08 -5.56 -24.66
N LYS A 76 7.67 -6.82 -24.59
CA LYS A 76 8.27 -7.87 -25.43
C LYS A 76 7.87 -7.75 -26.90
N ASN A 77 6.58 -7.64 -27.18
CA ASN A 77 6.01 -7.95 -28.50
C ASN A 77 5.69 -6.73 -29.36
N ALA A 78 5.69 -5.51 -28.80
CA ALA A 78 5.37 -4.30 -29.57
C ALA A 78 6.40 -4.03 -30.68
N ARG A 79 5.92 -3.63 -31.85
CA ARG A 79 6.77 -3.19 -32.96
C ARG A 79 6.98 -1.69 -32.82
N ILE A 80 8.23 -1.30 -32.59
CA ILE A 80 8.63 0.09 -32.40
C ILE A 80 9.66 0.41 -33.47
N GLU A 81 9.47 1.54 -34.16
CA GLU A 81 10.41 2.00 -35.17
C GLU A 81 11.79 2.30 -34.55
N LYS A 82 12.85 2.13 -35.33
CA LYS A 82 14.22 2.41 -34.86
C LYS A 82 14.34 3.88 -34.48
N ASN A 83 14.81 4.15 -33.28
CA ASN A 83 14.90 5.50 -32.68
C ASN A 83 13.54 6.21 -32.48
N GLY A 84 12.43 5.49 -32.64
CA GLY A 84 11.08 6.01 -32.38
C GLY A 84 10.63 5.80 -30.94
N CYS A 85 9.46 6.36 -30.62
CA CYS A 85 8.71 6.07 -29.40
C CYS A 85 7.37 5.45 -29.80
N GLY A 86 7.18 4.17 -29.46
CA GLY A 86 5.91 3.51 -29.63
C GLY A 86 4.93 3.98 -28.55
N ARG A 87 3.75 4.42 -28.97
CA ARG A 87 2.66 4.89 -28.10
C ARG A 87 1.48 3.95 -28.23
N PHE A 88 1.23 3.16 -27.20
CA PHE A 88 0.23 2.11 -27.22
C PHE A 88 -0.79 2.31 -26.12
N TYR A 89 -2.05 2.00 -26.38
CA TYR A 89 -3.04 1.82 -25.32
C TYR A 89 -3.65 0.43 -25.41
N TYR A 90 -4.17 -0.07 -24.29
CA TYR A 90 -4.77 -1.39 -24.20
C TYR A 90 -6.02 -1.35 -23.32
N GLN A 91 -6.87 -2.36 -23.50
CA GLN A 91 -8.01 -2.65 -22.63
C GLN A 91 -8.06 -4.17 -22.43
N GLU A 92 -7.63 -4.65 -21.26
CA GLU A 92 -7.34 -6.06 -21.04
C GLU A 92 -7.72 -6.52 -19.64
N LYS A 93 -7.81 -7.84 -19.49
CA LYS A 93 -8.03 -8.53 -18.22
C LYS A 93 -6.74 -9.17 -17.74
N ILE A 94 -6.42 -8.98 -16.47
CA ILE A 94 -5.30 -9.66 -15.81
C ILE A 94 -5.78 -10.52 -14.64
N TYR A 95 -4.97 -11.48 -14.26
CA TYR A 95 -5.30 -12.49 -13.25
C TYR A 95 -4.27 -12.45 -12.13
N ARG A 96 -4.71 -12.12 -10.91
CA ARG A 96 -3.84 -12.02 -9.74
C ARG A 96 -4.45 -12.75 -8.55
N PRO A 97 -3.65 -13.31 -7.63
CA PRO A 97 -4.20 -13.84 -6.38
C PRO A 97 -4.82 -12.70 -5.54
N SER A 98 -5.95 -12.98 -4.92
CA SER A 98 -6.52 -12.16 -3.86
C SER A 98 -6.08 -12.71 -2.52
N GLN A 99 -5.51 -11.84 -1.67
CA GLN A 99 -5.11 -12.23 -0.31
C GLN A 99 -6.33 -12.50 0.58
N GLU A 100 -7.46 -11.85 0.30
CA GLU A 100 -8.70 -11.93 1.09
C GLU A 100 -9.46 -13.24 0.85
N SER A 101 -9.72 -13.57 -0.42
CA SER A 101 -10.51 -14.76 -0.77
C SER A 101 -9.67 -16.03 -0.86
N HIS A 102 -8.33 -15.90 -0.85
CA HIS A 102 -7.41 -16.98 -1.17
C HIS A 102 -7.69 -17.64 -2.54
N THR A 103 -8.27 -16.87 -3.47
CA THR A 103 -8.54 -17.28 -4.85
C THR A 103 -7.91 -16.31 -5.83
N PHE A 104 -7.78 -16.69 -7.10
CA PHE A 104 -7.48 -15.72 -8.15
C PHE A 104 -8.69 -14.82 -8.42
N GLN A 105 -8.41 -13.56 -8.74
CA GLN A 105 -9.36 -12.57 -9.20
C GLN A 105 -9.00 -12.11 -10.61
N GLU A 106 -10.03 -11.82 -11.40
CA GLU A 106 -9.91 -11.17 -12.69
C GLU A 106 -10.03 -9.65 -12.49
N ILE A 107 -9.09 -8.89 -13.07
CA ILE A 107 -9.02 -7.43 -12.95
C ILE A 107 -9.06 -6.82 -14.35
N ASN A 108 -10.05 -5.97 -14.62
CA ASN A 108 -10.18 -5.19 -15.84
C ASN A 108 -9.34 -3.92 -15.73
N GLN A 109 -8.44 -3.72 -16.68
CA GLN A 109 -7.60 -2.53 -16.73
C GLN A 109 -7.52 -1.96 -18.14
N MET A 110 -7.37 -0.64 -18.19
CA MET A 110 -7.13 0.11 -19.41
C MET A 110 -5.94 1.03 -19.16
N GLY A 111 -4.99 1.09 -20.07
CA GLY A 111 -3.74 1.79 -19.81
C GLY A 111 -3.05 2.23 -21.07
N VAL A 112 -1.97 2.99 -20.88
CA VAL A 112 -1.11 3.48 -21.95
C VAL A 112 0.33 3.10 -21.66
N GLU A 113 1.09 2.83 -22.71
CA GLU A 113 2.52 2.53 -22.67
C GLU A 113 3.26 3.34 -23.74
N CYS A 114 4.26 4.09 -23.32
CA CYS A 114 5.23 4.74 -24.18
C CYS A 114 6.58 4.01 -24.04
N ILE A 115 7.10 3.43 -25.12
CA ILE A 115 8.31 2.61 -25.09
C ILE A 115 9.26 3.02 -26.22
N GLY A 116 10.55 3.19 -25.92
CA GLY A 116 11.58 3.53 -26.91
C GLY A 116 12.30 4.81 -26.52
N ASN A 117 12.33 5.79 -27.44
CA ASN A 117 12.89 7.12 -27.17
C ASN A 117 11.89 7.97 -26.36
N VAL A 118 11.81 7.73 -25.06
CA VAL A 118 10.96 8.51 -24.13
C VAL A 118 11.76 9.70 -23.62
N ASP A 119 11.33 10.90 -24.00
CA ASP A 119 11.84 12.18 -23.51
C ASP A 119 10.83 12.84 -22.53
N ASP A 120 11.12 14.09 -22.17
CA ASP A 120 10.30 14.85 -21.22
C ASP A 120 8.91 15.18 -21.78
N GLU A 121 8.79 15.41 -23.10
CA GLU A 121 7.51 15.67 -23.77
C GLU A 121 6.63 14.42 -23.78
N VAL A 122 7.19 13.26 -24.10
CA VAL A 122 6.47 11.97 -24.03
C VAL A 122 6.04 11.66 -22.61
N THR A 123 6.89 11.94 -21.63
CA THR A 123 6.58 11.76 -20.21
C THR A 123 5.43 12.67 -19.79
N ALA A 124 5.48 13.96 -20.13
CA ALA A 124 4.40 14.91 -19.85
C ALA A 124 3.10 14.51 -20.55
N GLN A 125 3.16 14.02 -21.79
CA GLN A 125 1.98 13.50 -22.50
C GLN A 125 1.34 12.32 -21.75
N ALA A 126 2.14 11.35 -21.29
CA ALA A 126 1.63 10.21 -20.55
C ALA A 126 0.96 10.62 -19.22
N VAL A 127 1.57 11.54 -18.47
CA VAL A 127 1.00 12.05 -17.20
C VAL A 127 -0.26 12.89 -17.45
N SER A 128 -0.26 13.74 -18.48
CA SER A 128 -1.44 14.49 -18.92
C SER A 128 -2.61 13.56 -19.24
N LEU A 129 -2.36 12.47 -19.96
CA LEU A 129 -3.38 11.45 -20.22
C LEU A 129 -3.86 10.77 -18.94
N ALA A 130 -2.99 10.55 -17.94
CA ALA A 130 -3.41 10.01 -16.64
C ALA A 130 -4.38 10.95 -15.92
N ILE A 131 -4.09 12.26 -15.90
CA ILE A 131 -4.96 13.29 -15.32
C ILE A 131 -6.31 13.31 -16.03
N GLN A 132 -6.31 13.37 -17.35
CA GLN A 132 -7.53 13.39 -18.16
C GLN A 132 -8.33 12.09 -17.99
N SER A 133 -7.66 10.95 -17.81
CA SER A 133 -8.33 9.66 -17.58
C SER A 133 -9.07 9.61 -16.26
N LEU A 134 -8.50 10.18 -15.19
CA LEU A 134 -9.18 10.32 -13.91
C LEU A 134 -10.35 11.31 -14.01
N ALA A 135 -10.15 12.45 -14.68
CA ALA A 135 -11.20 13.45 -14.87
C ALA A 135 -12.42 12.90 -15.63
N LEU A 136 -12.22 12.03 -16.62
CA LEU A 136 -13.31 11.39 -17.38
C LEU A 136 -14.21 10.50 -16.52
N THR A 137 -13.79 10.11 -15.32
CA THR A 137 -14.64 9.36 -14.39
C THR A 137 -15.76 10.22 -13.79
N GLY A 138 -15.61 11.55 -13.82
CA GLY A 138 -16.57 12.50 -13.26
C GLY A 138 -16.60 12.58 -11.73
N LYS A 139 -15.66 11.91 -11.04
CA LYS A 139 -15.49 11.97 -9.59
C LYS A 139 -14.35 12.92 -9.22
N GLU A 140 -14.42 13.49 -8.02
CA GLU A 140 -13.26 14.19 -7.44
C GLU A 140 -12.07 13.23 -7.36
N TYR A 141 -10.88 13.74 -7.70
CA TYR A 141 -9.69 12.91 -7.82
C TYR A 141 -8.43 13.63 -7.37
N VAL A 142 -7.42 12.81 -7.06
CA VAL A 142 -6.05 13.26 -6.78
C VAL A 142 -5.09 12.36 -7.54
N LEU A 143 -4.15 12.96 -8.26
CA LEU A 143 -3.01 12.26 -8.85
C LEU A 143 -1.75 12.60 -8.05
N GLU A 144 -1.21 11.63 -7.34
CA GLU A 144 0.11 11.73 -6.71
C GLU A 144 1.21 11.42 -7.72
N VAL A 145 2.24 12.26 -7.70
CA VAL A 145 3.46 12.09 -8.49
C VAL A 145 4.67 12.11 -7.56
N SER A 146 5.59 11.18 -7.79
CA SER A 146 6.85 11.08 -7.06
C SER A 146 8.00 10.73 -7.99
N HIS A 147 9.22 10.66 -7.45
CA HIS A 147 10.40 10.27 -8.21
C HIS A 147 11.31 9.35 -7.38
N MET A 148 11.47 8.11 -7.84
CA MET A 148 12.27 7.07 -7.16
C MET A 148 13.71 7.53 -6.88
N GLY A 149 14.32 8.22 -7.85
CA GLY A 149 15.68 8.76 -7.72
C GLY A 149 15.89 9.70 -6.54
N PHE A 150 14.84 10.38 -6.04
CA PHE A 150 14.96 11.25 -4.88
C PHE A 150 15.11 10.43 -3.59
N VAL A 151 14.29 9.39 -3.41
CA VAL A 151 14.30 8.55 -2.21
C VAL A 151 15.53 7.65 -2.17
N THR A 152 15.86 7.00 -3.29
CA THR A 152 17.09 6.19 -3.37
C THR A 152 18.33 7.05 -3.17
N GLY A 153 18.36 8.24 -3.79
CA GLY A 153 19.43 9.22 -3.60
C GLY A 153 19.56 9.69 -2.15
N LEU A 154 18.46 9.88 -1.43
CA LEU A 154 18.51 10.23 -0.01
C LEU A 154 19.09 9.10 0.83
N LEU A 155 18.68 7.85 0.58
CA LEU A 155 19.22 6.68 1.30
C LEU A 155 20.72 6.51 1.05
N ASP A 156 21.19 6.79 -0.16
CA ASP A 156 22.62 6.82 -0.48
C ASP A 156 23.33 7.94 0.27
N ALA A 157 22.77 9.16 0.30
CA ALA A 157 23.38 10.31 0.95
C ALA A 157 23.51 10.15 2.47
N VAL A 158 22.53 9.52 3.12
CA VAL A 158 22.58 9.25 4.57
C VAL A 158 23.41 8.01 4.93
N GLY A 159 23.93 7.29 3.93
CA GLY A 159 24.75 6.09 4.14
C GLY A 159 23.95 4.90 4.66
N ALA A 160 22.69 4.75 4.28
CA ALA A 160 21.84 3.64 4.73
C ALA A 160 22.41 2.28 4.26
N PRO A 161 22.72 1.33 5.18
CA PRO A 161 23.24 0.01 4.81
C PRO A 161 22.28 -0.78 3.92
N GLU A 162 22.79 -1.44 2.88
CA GLU A 162 21.94 -2.18 1.91
C GLU A 162 21.01 -3.19 2.57
N ALA A 163 21.48 -3.87 3.62
CA ALA A 163 20.72 -4.89 4.35
C ALA A 163 19.46 -4.37 5.04
N ILE A 164 19.37 -3.07 5.34
CA ILE A 164 18.21 -2.46 6.01
C ILE A 164 17.35 -1.61 5.07
N ARG A 165 17.82 -1.33 3.85
CA ARG A 165 17.10 -0.48 2.89
C ARG A 165 15.68 -0.99 2.62
N PRO A 166 15.43 -2.30 2.38
CA PRO A 166 14.07 -2.80 2.18
C PRO A 166 13.11 -2.48 3.34
N GLN A 167 13.59 -2.59 4.58
CA GLN A 167 12.79 -2.26 5.77
C GLN A 167 12.56 -0.74 5.89
N LEU A 168 13.57 0.09 5.62
CA LEU A 168 13.40 1.55 5.58
C LEU A 168 12.38 1.96 4.52
N PHE A 169 12.44 1.37 3.32
CA PHE A 169 11.47 1.62 2.26
C PHE A 169 10.06 1.25 2.66
N THR A 170 9.88 0.07 3.29
CA THR A 170 8.57 -0.35 3.80
C THR A 170 8.03 0.67 4.81
N CYS A 171 8.88 1.22 5.68
CA CYS A 171 8.49 2.25 6.62
C CYS A 171 8.09 3.55 5.91
N ILE A 172 8.86 4.01 4.90
CA ILE A 172 8.53 5.21 4.10
C ILE A 172 7.20 5.01 3.37
N GLN A 173 7.02 3.88 2.67
CA GLN A 173 5.81 3.55 1.92
C GLN A 173 4.56 3.53 2.81
N ASN A 174 4.69 3.06 4.04
CA ASN A 174 3.60 2.99 5.00
C ASN A 174 3.48 4.25 5.87
N LYS A 175 4.31 5.28 5.61
CA LYS A 175 4.41 6.50 6.43
C LYS A 175 4.66 6.21 7.92
N ASN A 176 5.32 5.08 8.21
CA ASN A 176 5.68 4.64 9.55
C ASN A 176 7.02 5.26 9.97
N TRP A 177 6.96 6.54 10.31
CA TRP A 177 8.13 7.31 10.69
C TRP A 177 8.71 6.89 12.05
N HIS A 178 7.90 6.30 12.93
CA HIS A 178 8.34 5.83 14.24
C HIS A 178 9.28 4.61 14.11
N ASP A 179 8.83 3.56 13.43
CA ASP A 179 9.67 2.37 13.23
C ASP A 179 10.86 2.68 12.30
N LEU A 180 10.71 3.64 11.37
CA LEU A 180 11.83 4.14 10.56
C LEU A 180 12.96 4.71 11.43
N GLN A 181 12.61 5.53 12.42
CA GLN A 181 13.58 6.12 13.34
C GLN A 181 14.28 5.04 14.15
N GLU A 182 13.52 4.12 14.76
CA GLU A 182 14.07 3.02 15.55
C GLU A 182 15.02 2.15 14.72
N LEU A 183 14.60 1.77 13.52
CA LEU A 183 15.41 0.98 12.59
C LEU A 183 16.69 1.70 12.19
N ALA A 184 16.61 3.00 11.88
CA ALA A 184 17.75 3.79 11.47
C ALA A 184 18.75 4.00 12.62
N VAL A 185 18.28 4.21 13.85
CA VAL A 185 19.13 4.26 15.06
C VAL A 185 19.85 2.92 15.26
N ASN A 186 19.12 1.81 15.19
CA ASN A 186 19.69 0.47 15.39
C ASN A 186 20.72 0.09 14.31
N ALA A 187 20.60 0.66 13.12
CA ALA A 187 21.56 0.50 12.03
C ALA A 187 22.74 1.48 12.08
N GLY A 188 22.79 2.37 13.07
CA GLY A 188 23.90 3.30 13.27
C GLY A 188 23.90 4.51 12.34
N LEU A 189 22.75 4.89 11.77
CA LEU A 189 22.66 6.14 10.99
C LEU A 189 22.87 7.35 11.90
N SER A 190 23.47 8.41 11.35
CA SER A 190 23.67 9.65 12.08
C SER A 190 22.33 10.34 12.37
N LYS A 191 22.26 11.10 13.48
CA LYS A 191 21.06 11.89 13.82
C LYS A 191 20.61 12.79 12.66
N GLN A 192 21.56 13.42 11.98
CA GLN A 192 21.27 14.28 10.82
C GLN A 192 20.67 13.49 9.64
N GLY A 193 21.15 12.27 9.39
CA GLY A 193 20.59 11.38 8.37
C GLY A 193 19.18 10.91 8.73
N ILE A 194 18.94 10.56 9.99
CA ILE A 194 17.61 10.18 10.49
C ILE A 194 16.63 11.35 10.36
N ASP A 195 17.05 12.56 10.75
CA ASP A 195 16.25 13.77 10.61
C ASP A 195 15.93 14.05 9.14
N ALA A 196 16.88 13.85 8.22
CA ALA A 196 16.65 14.00 6.79
C ALA A 196 15.63 12.99 6.25
N LEU A 197 15.72 11.72 6.63
CA LEU A 197 14.73 10.69 6.27
C LEU A 197 13.33 11.04 6.79
N CYS A 198 13.23 11.50 8.04
CA CYS A 198 11.93 11.86 8.64
C CYS A 198 11.29 13.09 7.98
N LYS A 199 12.10 13.99 7.40
CA LYS A 199 11.58 15.15 6.65
C LYS A 199 10.90 14.76 5.34
N LEU A 200 11.16 13.56 4.78
CA LEU A 200 10.41 13.06 3.61
C LEU A 200 8.90 13.07 3.85
N GLY A 201 8.46 12.75 5.07
CA GLY A 201 7.04 12.75 5.41
C GLY A 201 6.36 14.11 5.38
N ARG A 202 7.12 15.19 5.15
CA ARG A 202 6.62 16.56 5.01
C ARG A 202 6.68 17.06 3.56
N LEU A 203 7.19 16.26 2.63
CA LEU A 203 7.33 16.60 1.22
C LEU A 203 6.12 16.11 0.42
N SER A 204 4.96 16.61 0.82
CA SER A 204 3.66 16.30 0.23
C SER A 204 2.83 17.57 0.09
N GLY A 205 2.22 17.81 -1.07
CA GLY A 205 1.44 19.01 -1.31
C GLY A 205 1.50 19.51 -2.75
N THR A 206 1.37 20.82 -2.92
CA THR A 206 1.52 21.48 -4.24
C THR A 206 2.94 21.31 -4.73
N TRP A 207 3.11 21.25 -6.06
CA TRP A 207 4.42 20.95 -6.63
C TRP A 207 5.42 22.08 -6.37
N GLU A 208 4.97 23.34 -6.31
CA GLU A 208 5.81 24.49 -5.98
C GLU A 208 6.38 24.38 -4.55
N GLU A 209 5.51 24.18 -3.56
CA GLU A 209 5.91 24.07 -2.15
C GLU A 209 6.79 22.86 -1.90
N VAL A 210 6.47 21.72 -2.51
CA VAL A 210 7.24 20.49 -2.34
C VAL A 210 8.62 20.62 -2.96
N LEU A 211 8.74 21.17 -4.17
CA LEU A 211 10.05 21.35 -4.81
C LEU A 211 10.93 22.33 -4.03
N GLU A 212 10.38 23.46 -3.57
CA GLU A 212 11.12 24.43 -2.74
C GLU A 212 11.67 23.78 -1.46
N ASN A 213 10.82 23.03 -0.74
CA ASN A 213 11.23 22.34 0.48
C ASN A 213 12.19 21.17 0.22
N ALA A 214 12.04 20.48 -0.91
CA ALA A 214 12.88 19.35 -1.28
C ALA A 214 14.28 19.77 -1.74
N GLU A 215 14.46 20.96 -2.33
CA GLU A 215 15.77 21.48 -2.74
C GLU A 215 16.75 21.58 -1.56
N VAL A 216 16.27 21.98 -0.39
CA VAL A 216 17.07 22.06 0.85
C VAL A 216 17.53 20.67 1.32
N LEU A 217 16.84 19.61 0.88
CA LEU A 217 17.15 18.21 1.20
C LEU A 217 17.90 17.49 0.08
N ALA A 218 18.16 18.14 -1.07
CA ALA A 218 18.87 17.54 -2.18
C ALA A 218 20.37 17.43 -1.86
N LEU A 219 20.78 16.31 -1.26
CA LEU A 219 22.15 16.10 -0.77
C LEU A 219 23.14 15.63 -1.84
N ASN A 220 22.67 15.25 -3.03
CA ASN A 220 23.52 14.79 -4.12
C ASN A 220 22.91 15.06 -5.51
N ALA A 221 23.72 14.80 -6.55
CA ALA A 221 23.34 15.04 -7.94
C ALA A 221 22.12 14.22 -8.39
N ALA A 222 21.94 12.99 -7.89
CA ALA A 222 20.80 12.15 -8.24
C ALA A 222 19.49 12.75 -7.73
N MET A 223 19.48 13.27 -6.50
CA MET A 223 18.33 13.99 -5.94
C MET A 223 18.05 15.28 -6.72
N GLY A 224 19.09 16.06 -7.04
CA GLY A 224 18.94 17.28 -7.86
C GLY A 224 18.36 17.00 -9.24
N ALA A 225 18.80 15.92 -9.90
CA ALA A 225 18.26 15.50 -11.20
C ALA A 225 16.78 15.09 -11.10
N ALA A 226 16.41 14.35 -10.05
CA ALA A 226 15.01 13.98 -9.79
C ALA A 226 14.11 15.21 -9.61
N LEU A 227 14.54 16.21 -8.84
CA LEU A 227 13.79 17.46 -8.66
C LEU A 227 13.70 18.27 -9.95
N SER A 228 14.78 18.33 -10.74
CA SER A 228 14.76 18.99 -12.05
C SER A 228 13.75 18.32 -12.99
N GLU A 229 13.70 16.99 -13.01
CA GLU A 229 12.77 16.26 -13.86
C GLU A 229 11.31 16.50 -13.45
N LEU A 230 11.02 16.47 -12.14
CA LEU A 230 9.69 16.80 -11.60
C LEU A 230 9.29 18.25 -11.94
N ARG A 231 10.24 19.20 -11.87
CA ARG A 231 10.02 20.60 -12.24
C ARG A 231 9.64 20.72 -13.72
N THR A 232 10.42 20.12 -14.61
CA THR A 232 10.15 20.14 -16.06
C THR A 232 8.78 19.55 -16.36
N LEU A 233 8.44 18.41 -15.72
CA LEU A 233 7.13 17.78 -15.85
C LEU A 233 5.99 18.71 -15.43
N CYS A 234 6.06 19.29 -14.23
CA CYS A 234 4.99 20.14 -13.71
C CYS A 234 4.82 21.42 -14.54
N GLN A 235 5.92 22.00 -15.04
CA GLN A 235 5.88 23.14 -15.95
C GLN A 235 5.23 22.78 -17.31
N ALA A 236 5.53 21.60 -17.85
CA ALA A 236 4.90 21.11 -19.08
C ALA A 236 3.40 20.82 -18.90
N LEU A 237 2.97 20.51 -17.67
CA LEU A 237 1.57 20.27 -17.29
C LEU A 237 0.84 21.54 -16.81
N SER A 238 1.42 22.73 -17.01
CA SER A 238 0.82 23.99 -16.58
C SER A 238 -0.65 24.12 -17.02
N GLY A 239 -1.53 24.44 -16.06
CA GLY A 239 -2.98 24.48 -16.27
C GLY A 239 -3.73 23.16 -16.04
N GLN A 240 -3.03 22.07 -15.73
CA GLN A 240 -3.62 20.76 -15.38
C GLN A 240 -3.19 20.25 -14.00
N THR A 241 -2.50 21.07 -13.21
CA THR A 241 -1.89 20.68 -11.92
C THR A 241 -2.82 20.84 -10.71
N GLU A 242 -4.06 21.29 -10.88
CA GLU A 242 -5.01 21.54 -9.78
C GLU A 242 -5.23 20.31 -8.89
N HIS A 243 -5.36 19.13 -9.51
CA HIS A 243 -5.55 17.85 -8.83
C HIS A 243 -4.26 17.02 -8.73
N LEU A 244 -3.11 17.59 -9.11
CA LEU A 244 -1.80 16.95 -9.04
C LEU A 244 -1.13 17.33 -7.71
N LYS A 245 -0.66 16.33 -6.97
CA LYS A 245 0.14 16.52 -5.76
C LYS A 245 1.50 15.86 -5.93
N LEU A 246 2.56 16.53 -5.49
CA LEU A 246 3.83 15.85 -5.29
C LEU A 246 3.81 15.17 -3.93
N GLU A 247 4.28 13.92 -3.87
CA GLU A 247 4.41 13.14 -2.64
C GLU A 247 5.73 12.36 -2.69
N LEU A 248 6.82 12.93 -2.19
CA LEU A 248 8.15 12.32 -2.32
C LEU A 248 8.35 11.10 -1.42
N SER A 249 7.42 10.79 -0.50
CA SER A 249 7.39 9.53 0.24
C SER A 249 6.63 8.41 -0.47
N LEU A 250 6.08 8.67 -1.66
CA LEU A 250 5.46 7.62 -2.49
C LEU A 250 6.55 6.73 -3.10
N VAL A 251 6.70 5.54 -2.55
CA VAL A 251 7.68 4.53 -2.97
C VAL A 251 6.95 3.20 -3.22
N ASN A 252 6.45 3.01 -4.44
CA ASN A 252 5.77 1.77 -4.82
C ASN A 252 6.64 0.94 -5.76
N ASP A 253 6.55 -0.39 -5.62
CA ASP A 253 7.06 -1.38 -6.57
C ASP A 253 8.48 -1.06 -7.08
N MET A 254 9.42 -0.87 -6.17
CA MET A 254 10.82 -0.47 -6.44
C MET A 254 11.59 -1.38 -7.39
N LYS A 255 11.17 -2.64 -7.49
CA LYS A 255 11.76 -3.58 -8.45
C LYS A 255 11.35 -3.26 -9.89
N TYR A 256 10.28 -2.48 -10.04
CA TYR A 256 9.62 -2.16 -11.29
C TYR A 256 9.90 -0.73 -11.75
N TYR A 257 9.68 0.27 -10.88
CA TYR A 257 9.85 1.69 -11.23
C TYR A 257 11.23 2.25 -10.88
N ASN A 258 11.79 3.09 -11.77
CA ASN A 258 13.13 3.68 -11.61
C ASN A 258 13.19 5.21 -11.80
N GLY A 259 12.06 5.88 -11.99
CA GLY A 259 11.98 7.34 -12.19
C GLY A 259 10.69 7.91 -11.61
N ILE A 260 9.93 8.65 -12.41
CA ILE A 260 8.60 9.14 -12.03
C ILE A 260 7.67 7.97 -11.66
N VAL A 261 6.90 8.13 -10.60
CA VAL A 261 5.87 7.20 -10.14
C VAL A 261 4.54 7.94 -10.03
N LEU A 262 3.45 7.28 -10.43
CA LEU A 262 2.11 7.84 -10.50
C LEU A 262 1.14 6.97 -9.68
N GLN A 263 0.31 7.61 -8.87
CA GLN A 263 -0.80 6.96 -8.18
C GLN A 263 -2.03 7.85 -8.18
N GLY A 264 -3.15 7.39 -8.74
CA GLY A 264 -4.40 8.13 -8.82
C GLY A 264 -5.49 7.55 -7.93
N PHE A 265 -6.18 8.43 -7.21
CA PHE A 265 -7.27 8.11 -6.28
C PHE A 265 -8.54 8.84 -6.70
N LEU A 266 -9.70 8.22 -6.47
CA LEU A 266 -11.01 8.82 -6.68
C LEU A 266 -11.77 8.87 -5.35
N GLU A 267 -12.56 9.91 -5.17
CA GLU A 267 -13.45 10.04 -4.01
C GLU A 267 -14.43 8.85 -3.95
N GLY A 268 -14.65 8.37 -2.72
CA GLY A 268 -15.55 7.25 -2.44
C GLY A 268 -14.97 5.86 -2.73
N LEU A 269 -13.75 5.76 -3.27
CA LEU A 269 -13.08 4.48 -3.51
C LEU A 269 -11.95 4.25 -2.50
N PRO A 270 -11.77 3.02 -1.99
CA PRO A 270 -10.86 2.75 -0.88
C PRO A 270 -9.40 2.53 -1.29
N ARG A 271 -9.12 2.46 -2.59
CA ARG A 271 -7.82 2.09 -3.15
C ARG A 271 -7.51 2.98 -4.34
N ALA A 272 -6.23 3.09 -4.69
CA ALA A 272 -5.83 3.76 -5.93
C ALA A 272 -6.38 3.01 -7.15
N VAL A 273 -6.97 3.77 -8.06
CA VAL A 273 -7.52 3.27 -9.31
C VAL A 273 -6.56 3.43 -10.47
N LEU A 274 -5.55 4.30 -10.35
CA LEU A 274 -4.52 4.48 -11.36
C LEU A 274 -3.16 4.23 -10.75
N LYS A 275 -2.33 3.41 -11.41
CA LYS A 275 -0.94 3.17 -11.02
C LYS A 275 -0.07 3.21 -12.26
N GLY A 276 1.09 3.83 -12.17
CA GLY A 276 2.01 3.93 -13.29
C GLY A 276 3.34 4.53 -12.90
N GLY A 277 4.17 4.78 -13.91
CA GLY A 277 5.49 5.35 -13.72
C GLY A 277 6.46 4.95 -14.82
N ARG A 278 7.72 5.32 -14.62
CA ARG A 278 8.85 4.97 -15.49
C ARG A 278 9.46 3.64 -15.10
N TYR A 279 9.63 2.75 -16.07
CA TYR A 279 10.08 1.35 -15.89
C TYR A 279 11.18 0.96 -16.88
N ASP A 280 12.19 1.82 -17.07
CA ASP A 280 13.27 1.60 -18.04
C ASP A 280 13.97 0.24 -17.92
N PRO A 281 14.25 -0.31 -16.71
CA PRO A 281 14.90 -1.62 -16.57
C PRO A 281 14.13 -2.77 -17.23
N LEU A 282 12.80 -2.70 -17.23
CA LEU A 282 11.96 -3.71 -17.88
C LEU A 282 12.02 -3.57 -19.40
N ALA A 283 11.91 -2.35 -19.92
CA ALA A 283 12.01 -2.10 -21.35
C ALA A 283 13.39 -2.48 -21.91
N ALA A 284 14.45 -2.13 -21.17
CA ALA A 284 15.83 -2.43 -21.49
C ALA A 284 16.13 -3.94 -21.57
N GLN A 285 15.38 -4.79 -20.86
CA GLN A 285 15.52 -6.24 -20.92
C GLN A 285 15.18 -6.81 -22.30
N PHE A 286 14.24 -6.20 -23.03
CA PHE A 286 13.87 -6.62 -24.38
C PHE A 286 14.52 -5.78 -25.47
N ARG A 287 14.79 -4.49 -25.19
CA ARG A 287 15.43 -3.55 -26.12
C ARG A 287 16.44 -2.68 -25.36
N PRO A 288 17.73 -3.05 -25.37
CA PRO A 288 18.77 -2.30 -24.66
C PRO A 288 18.78 -0.81 -25.01
N GLY A 289 18.92 0.04 -23.99
CA GLY A 289 18.96 1.49 -24.15
C GLY A 289 17.59 2.18 -24.34
N THR A 290 16.49 1.43 -24.27
CA THR A 290 15.14 2.03 -24.32
C THR A 290 14.68 2.50 -22.95
N ARG A 291 13.89 3.58 -22.96
CA ARG A 291 13.14 4.09 -21.81
C ARG A 291 11.67 3.74 -21.97
N ALA A 292 10.94 3.71 -20.86
CA ALA A 292 9.51 3.47 -20.92
C ALA A 292 8.74 4.10 -19.77
N VAL A 293 7.55 4.61 -20.06
CA VAL A 293 6.62 5.19 -19.09
C VAL A 293 5.19 4.83 -19.47
N GLY A 294 4.36 4.57 -18.47
CA GLY A 294 2.97 4.20 -18.69
C GLY A 294 2.17 4.17 -17.40
N TYR A 295 0.89 3.87 -17.54
CA TYR A 295 0.00 3.65 -16.40
C TYR A 295 -1.14 2.72 -16.77
N ALA A 296 -1.74 2.13 -15.74
CA ALA A 296 -2.96 1.34 -15.81
C ALA A 296 -4.04 2.00 -14.94
N LEU A 297 -5.25 2.11 -15.47
CA LEU A 297 -6.48 2.46 -14.78
C LEU A 297 -7.30 1.18 -14.54
N TYR A 298 -7.58 0.86 -13.29
CA TYR A 298 -8.36 -0.29 -12.85
C TYR A 298 -9.86 0.03 -12.94
N LEU A 299 -10.51 -0.53 -13.96
CA LEU A 299 -11.89 -0.22 -14.29
C LEU A 299 -12.90 -0.85 -13.33
N ASP A 300 -12.54 -1.94 -12.66
CA ASP A 300 -13.48 -2.63 -11.75
C ASP A 300 -13.85 -1.79 -10.54
N ALA A 301 -12.95 -0.90 -10.11
CA ALA A 301 -13.21 0.04 -9.03
C ALA A 301 -14.31 1.05 -9.39
N LEU A 302 -14.56 1.28 -10.70
CA LEU A 302 -15.58 2.21 -11.20
C LEU A 302 -16.98 1.61 -11.25
N ASN A 303 -17.13 0.30 -11.02
CA ASN A 303 -18.43 -0.38 -11.05
C ASN A 303 -19.21 -0.26 -9.73
N GLN A 304 -18.60 0.28 -8.68
CA GLN A 304 -19.33 0.48 -7.43
C GLN A 304 -20.41 1.54 -7.68
N PRO A 305 -21.71 1.20 -7.51
CA PRO A 305 -22.75 2.21 -7.61
C PRO A 305 -22.40 3.31 -6.61
N ASP A 306 -22.52 4.57 -7.02
CA ASP A 306 -22.54 5.66 -6.05
C ASP A 306 -23.58 5.26 -5.01
N SER A 307 -23.16 5.11 -3.75
CA SER A 307 -24.09 4.77 -2.68
C SER A 307 -25.30 5.69 -2.81
N ASP A 308 -26.52 5.14 -2.80
CA ASP A 308 -27.82 5.82 -2.98
C ASP A 308 -28.08 7.03 -2.03
N ASP A 309 -27.07 7.47 -1.26
CA ASP A 309 -27.07 8.68 -0.46
C ASP A 309 -26.97 9.99 -1.27
N ASN A 310 -26.87 9.95 -2.61
CA ASN A 310 -26.97 11.16 -3.46
C ASN A 310 -28.32 11.91 -3.33
N HIS A 311 -29.31 11.34 -2.62
CA HIS A 311 -30.59 11.98 -2.30
C HIS A 311 -30.81 12.31 -0.81
N LYS A 312 -29.80 12.19 0.06
CA LYS A 312 -29.86 12.76 1.42
C LYS A 312 -29.01 14.02 1.46
N GLU A 313 -29.53 15.06 2.12
CA GLU A 313 -28.79 16.30 2.41
C GLU A 313 -27.33 15.98 2.72
N LYS A 314 -26.38 16.70 2.07
CA LYS A 314 -24.94 16.60 2.30
C LYS A 314 -24.67 16.74 3.81
N LYS A 315 -24.68 15.62 4.53
CA LYS A 315 -24.26 15.58 5.93
C LYS A 315 -22.80 16.02 5.95
N PRO A 316 -22.36 16.81 6.95
CA PRO A 316 -20.97 17.20 7.05
C PRO A 316 -20.10 15.93 7.01
N ALA A 317 -19.05 15.96 6.18
CA ALA A 317 -18.16 14.82 6.01
C ALA A 317 -17.52 14.48 7.36
N MET A 318 -17.89 13.33 7.92
CA MET A 318 -17.32 12.85 9.18
C MET A 318 -16.09 11.98 8.90
N LEU A 319 -15.14 12.02 9.82
CA LEU A 319 -14.06 11.05 9.89
C LEU A 319 -14.57 9.77 10.55
N ASN A 320 -14.55 8.68 9.81
CA ASN A 320 -14.96 7.37 10.24
C ASN A 320 -13.78 6.63 10.90
N VAL A 321 -13.97 6.15 12.13
CA VAL A 321 -12.91 5.53 12.95
C VAL A 321 -13.30 4.11 13.35
N ALA A 322 -12.52 3.12 12.90
CA ALA A 322 -12.64 1.75 13.39
C ALA A 322 -11.95 1.61 14.75
N LEU A 323 -12.74 1.38 15.79
CA LEU A 323 -12.28 1.29 17.18
C LEU A 323 -12.46 -0.15 17.69
N PRO A 324 -11.40 -0.81 18.18
CA PRO A 324 -11.46 -2.19 18.64
C PRO A 324 -12.25 -2.26 19.95
N LYS A 325 -13.17 -3.22 20.09
CA LYS A 325 -13.88 -3.45 21.35
C LYS A 325 -12.96 -3.95 22.48
N GLY A 326 -13.34 -3.63 23.71
CA GLY A 326 -12.70 -4.11 24.94
C GLY A 326 -11.63 -3.16 25.46
N ARG A 327 -10.79 -3.66 26.39
CA ARG A 327 -9.88 -2.85 27.20
C ARG A 327 -9.00 -1.86 26.43
N LEU A 328 -8.52 -2.26 25.24
CA LEU A 328 -7.73 -1.37 24.40
C LEU A 328 -8.58 -0.23 23.83
N GLY A 329 -9.75 -0.56 23.30
CA GLY A 329 -10.73 0.41 22.82
C GLY A 329 -11.09 1.46 23.85
N ASP A 330 -11.34 1.03 25.09
CA ASP A 330 -11.75 1.94 26.17
C ASP A 330 -10.65 2.96 26.49
N LYS A 331 -9.39 2.51 26.56
CA LYS A 331 -8.22 3.39 26.79
C LYS A 331 -8.06 4.40 25.65
N VAL A 332 -8.17 3.92 24.41
CA VAL A 332 -8.01 4.72 23.21
C VAL A 332 -9.15 5.72 23.06
N TYR A 333 -10.39 5.31 23.33
CA TYR A 333 -11.56 6.20 23.33
C TYR A 333 -11.41 7.32 24.35
N ASN A 334 -10.96 7.01 25.57
CA ASN A 334 -10.72 8.04 26.58
C ASN A 334 -9.63 9.04 26.15
N MET A 335 -8.60 8.58 25.45
CA MET A 335 -7.57 9.45 24.85
C MET A 335 -8.13 10.32 23.72
N LEU A 336 -9.02 9.79 22.88
CA LEU A 336 -9.70 10.57 21.84
C LEU A 336 -10.67 11.59 22.46
N ALA A 337 -11.39 11.20 23.51
CA ALA A 337 -12.31 12.07 24.23
C ALA A 337 -11.58 13.24 24.91
N SER A 338 -10.40 13.02 25.49
CA SER A 338 -9.63 14.08 26.16
C SER A 338 -9.12 15.16 25.20
N VAL A 339 -9.04 14.88 23.90
CA VAL A 339 -8.65 15.85 22.86
C VAL A 339 -9.83 16.41 22.05
N GLY A 340 -11.06 16.22 22.54
CA GLY A 340 -12.27 16.81 21.97
C GLY A 340 -13.02 15.94 20.95
N TYR A 341 -12.63 14.67 20.78
CA TYR A 341 -13.33 13.73 19.89
C TYR A 341 -14.23 12.73 20.63
N GLY A 342 -14.67 13.05 21.85
CA GLY A 342 -15.58 12.18 22.60
C GLY A 342 -16.98 12.18 21.99
N CYS A 343 -17.75 11.10 22.13
CA CYS A 343 -19.16 11.08 21.77
C CYS A 343 -20.06 11.53 22.92
N PRO A 344 -21.18 12.23 22.61
CA PRO A 344 -22.21 12.55 23.60
C PRO A 344 -22.84 11.32 24.25
N GLU A 345 -22.97 10.23 23.48
CA GLU A 345 -23.42 8.94 23.99
C GLU A 345 -22.27 8.19 24.68
N ASN A 346 -22.53 7.62 25.85
CA ASN A 346 -21.52 6.85 26.56
C ASN A 346 -21.24 5.54 25.81
N TYR A 347 -20.07 5.50 25.17
CA TYR A 347 -19.50 4.37 24.44
C TYR A 347 -19.55 3.03 25.22
N ASN A 348 -19.44 3.05 26.56
CA ASN A 348 -19.44 1.83 27.38
C ASN A 348 -20.84 1.29 27.72
N ASP A 349 -21.88 2.14 27.66
CA ASP A 349 -23.23 1.80 28.15
C ASP A 349 -24.20 1.45 27.01
N THR A 350 -23.81 1.71 25.77
CA THR A 350 -24.64 1.52 24.58
C THR A 350 -24.37 0.17 23.91
N ARG A 351 -25.44 -0.51 23.46
CA ARG A 351 -25.33 -1.69 22.58
C ARG A 351 -25.13 -1.32 21.10
N LYS A 352 -25.12 -0.02 20.77
CA LYS A 352 -24.91 0.45 19.41
C LYS A 352 -23.50 0.11 18.94
N LEU A 353 -23.39 -0.27 17.66
CA LEU A 353 -22.10 -0.50 17.00
C LEU A 353 -21.54 0.75 16.32
N VAL A 354 -22.36 1.81 16.26
CA VAL A 354 -22.02 3.10 15.66
C VAL A 354 -22.38 4.18 16.66
N VAL A 355 -21.42 5.05 16.96
CA VAL A 355 -21.62 6.26 17.77
C VAL A 355 -21.01 7.45 17.04
N GLU A 356 -21.67 8.60 17.12
CA GLU A 356 -21.31 9.81 16.35
C GLU A 356 -21.15 11.01 17.28
N ASN A 357 -20.22 11.89 16.94
CA ASN A 357 -20.21 13.27 17.42
C ASN A 357 -20.25 14.22 16.20
N PRO A 358 -21.43 14.73 15.84
CA PRO A 358 -21.56 15.66 14.72
C PRO A 358 -20.81 16.98 14.91
N GLU A 359 -20.66 17.47 16.15
CA GLU A 359 -19.94 18.72 16.45
C GLU A 359 -18.44 18.57 16.23
N ALA A 360 -17.87 17.41 16.55
CA ALA A 360 -16.47 17.09 16.33
C ALA A 360 -16.19 16.46 14.95
N GLY A 361 -17.23 16.26 14.12
CA GLY A 361 -17.10 15.67 12.78
C GLY A 361 -16.57 14.23 12.78
N ILE A 362 -16.91 13.41 13.78
CA ILE A 362 -16.35 12.05 13.94
C ILE A 362 -17.43 10.99 14.15
N ARG A 363 -17.21 9.81 13.58
CA ARG A 363 -18.04 8.61 13.74
C ARG A 363 -17.16 7.42 14.12
N TYR A 364 -17.55 6.68 15.14
CA TYR A 364 -16.86 5.46 15.56
C TYR A 364 -17.64 4.21 15.17
N PHE A 365 -16.92 3.23 14.64
CA PHE A 365 -17.38 1.87 14.40
C PHE A 365 -16.76 0.91 15.39
N LEU A 366 -17.59 0.26 16.19
CA LEU A 366 -17.15 -0.68 17.23
C LEU A 366 -17.00 -2.07 16.64
N VAL A 367 -15.77 -2.46 16.35
CA VAL A 367 -15.44 -3.71 15.65
C VAL A 367 -14.59 -4.63 16.51
N LYS A 368 -14.48 -5.91 16.11
CA LYS A 368 -13.52 -6.81 16.76
C LYS A 368 -12.11 -6.37 16.39
N PRO A 369 -11.10 -6.54 17.27
CA PRO A 369 -9.73 -6.17 16.97
C PRO A 369 -9.20 -6.76 15.66
N SER A 370 -9.56 -8.02 15.35
CA SER A 370 -9.16 -8.73 14.12
C SER A 370 -9.68 -8.07 12.84
N ASP A 371 -10.74 -7.27 12.94
CA ASP A 371 -11.46 -6.74 11.79
C ASP A 371 -11.10 -5.27 11.53
N VAL A 372 -10.40 -4.60 12.45
CA VAL A 372 -10.06 -3.16 12.31
C VAL A 372 -9.32 -2.89 11.00
N THR A 373 -8.30 -3.70 10.68
CA THR A 373 -7.52 -3.52 9.44
C THR A 373 -8.37 -3.66 8.19
N ILE A 374 -9.32 -4.60 8.19
CA ILE A 374 -10.25 -4.84 7.08
C ILE A 374 -11.14 -3.61 6.87
N TYR A 375 -11.74 -3.08 7.95
CA TYR A 375 -12.61 -1.90 7.84
C TYR A 375 -11.86 -0.68 7.28
N VAL A 376 -10.60 -0.50 7.67
CA VAL A 376 -9.76 0.59 7.18
C VAL A 376 -9.29 0.35 5.75
N GLU A 377 -8.75 -0.83 5.43
CA GLU A 377 -8.25 -1.16 4.08
C GLU A 377 -9.34 -1.07 3.00
N HIS A 378 -10.58 -1.43 3.34
CA HIS A 378 -11.74 -1.34 2.45
C HIS A 378 -12.44 0.03 2.48
N GLY A 379 -11.92 1.01 3.20
CA GLY A 379 -12.47 2.37 3.28
C GLY A 379 -13.84 2.47 3.95
N ALA A 380 -14.30 1.41 4.62
CA ALA A 380 -15.47 1.49 5.49
C ALA A 380 -15.19 2.43 6.66
N ALA A 381 -13.96 2.42 7.18
CA ALA A 381 -13.41 3.42 8.09
C ALA A 381 -12.26 4.17 7.40
N ASP A 382 -12.13 5.47 7.68
CA ASP A 382 -11.03 6.27 7.16
C ASP A 382 -9.74 6.01 7.95
N VAL A 383 -9.87 5.81 9.26
CA VAL A 383 -8.78 5.51 10.20
C VAL A 383 -9.16 4.42 11.20
N GLY A 384 -8.18 3.82 11.87
CA GLY A 384 -8.45 2.82 12.89
C GLY A 384 -7.31 2.66 13.90
N ILE A 385 -7.63 1.99 15.01
CA ILE A 385 -6.66 1.71 16.07
C ILE A 385 -6.51 0.20 16.23
N VAL A 386 -5.30 -0.31 16.01
CA VAL A 386 -5.07 -1.76 15.93
C VAL A 386 -3.76 -2.17 16.59
N GLY A 387 -3.68 -3.36 17.18
CA GLY A 387 -2.41 -3.90 17.67
C GLY A 387 -1.44 -4.19 16.52
N LYS A 388 -0.14 -3.92 16.74
CA LYS A 388 0.92 -4.22 15.75
C LYS A 388 0.93 -5.69 15.32
N ASP A 389 0.57 -6.61 16.22
CA ASP A 389 0.42 -8.03 15.92
C ASP A 389 -0.62 -8.30 14.83
N ILE A 390 -1.80 -7.69 14.94
CA ILE A 390 -2.88 -7.85 13.95
C ILE A 390 -2.50 -7.17 12.63
N LEU A 391 -1.89 -5.99 12.70
CA LEU A 391 -1.44 -5.26 11.50
C LEU A 391 -0.41 -6.06 10.70
N VAL A 392 0.63 -6.58 11.36
CA VAL A 392 1.70 -7.37 10.71
C VAL A 392 1.19 -8.72 10.21
N GLU A 393 0.30 -9.37 10.97
CA GLU A 393 -0.28 -10.67 10.59
C GLU A 393 -1.21 -10.54 9.38
N SER A 394 -2.08 -9.52 9.35
CA SER A 394 -3.02 -9.29 8.25
C SER A 394 -2.33 -8.83 6.97
N GLY A 395 -1.24 -8.07 7.07
CA GLY A 395 -0.55 -7.51 5.90
C GLY A 395 -1.38 -6.48 5.13
N ALA A 396 -2.34 -5.84 5.79
CA ALA A 396 -3.28 -4.89 5.19
C ALA A 396 -2.57 -3.69 4.55
N ASP A 397 -3.06 -3.25 3.39
CA ASP A 397 -2.53 -2.11 2.65
C ASP A 397 -3.03 -0.76 3.21
N VAL A 398 -2.46 -0.36 4.34
CA VAL A 398 -2.80 0.87 5.08
C VAL A 398 -1.55 1.68 5.43
N TYR A 399 -1.72 2.97 5.70
CA TYR A 399 -0.68 3.75 6.38
C TYR A 399 -0.65 3.43 7.87
N GLU A 400 0.53 3.45 8.49
CA GLU A 400 0.76 3.30 9.93
C GLU A 400 1.35 4.59 10.48
N LEU A 401 0.49 5.52 10.91
CA LEU A 401 0.85 6.93 11.08
C LEU A 401 1.37 7.28 12.49
N LEU A 402 1.06 6.47 13.50
CA LEU A 402 1.45 6.73 14.89
C LEU A 402 1.50 5.45 15.72
N ASP A 403 2.56 5.29 16.52
CA ASP A 403 2.57 4.39 17.67
C ASP A 403 1.97 5.11 18.88
N THR A 404 0.87 4.59 19.42
CA THR A 404 0.19 5.20 20.58
C THR A 404 0.86 4.88 21.91
N GLY A 405 1.76 3.88 21.93
CA GLY A 405 2.36 3.34 23.16
C GLY A 405 1.38 2.61 24.07
N LEU A 406 0.10 2.44 23.68
CA LEU A 406 -0.91 1.74 24.46
C LEU A 406 -0.86 0.23 24.22
N GLY A 407 -1.28 -0.55 25.23
CA GLY A 407 -1.43 -2.00 25.11
C GLY A 407 -0.11 -2.76 24.92
N LYS A 408 0.99 -2.26 25.49
CA LYS A 408 2.34 -2.84 25.30
C LYS A 408 2.40 -4.32 25.69
N CYS A 409 2.82 -5.15 24.75
CA CYS A 409 3.11 -6.56 24.96
C CYS A 409 4.21 -7.03 23.98
N HIS A 410 4.53 -8.32 23.95
CA HIS A 410 5.54 -8.87 23.05
C HIS A 410 5.04 -10.14 22.37
N MET A 411 5.37 -10.31 21.08
CA MET A 411 5.29 -11.62 20.45
C MET A 411 6.43 -12.49 20.97
N CYS A 412 6.07 -13.70 21.39
CA CYS A 412 6.97 -14.61 22.06
C CYS A 412 6.91 -16.01 21.50
N VAL A 413 8.04 -16.71 21.54
CA VAL A 413 8.08 -18.18 21.51
C VAL A 413 7.96 -18.66 22.95
N ALA A 414 7.01 -19.55 23.22
CA ALA A 414 6.86 -20.18 24.53
C ALA A 414 6.71 -21.70 24.40
N GLY A 415 7.17 -22.43 25.40
CA GLY A 415 7.13 -23.89 25.42
C GLY A 415 7.22 -24.41 26.85
N ARG A 416 7.14 -25.74 27.01
CA ARG A 416 7.30 -26.37 28.32
C ARG A 416 8.69 -26.08 28.89
N GLU A 417 8.81 -26.07 30.23
CA GLU A 417 10.09 -25.77 30.88
C GLU A 417 11.23 -26.73 30.50
N ASP A 418 10.89 -27.99 30.25
CA ASP A 418 11.81 -29.06 29.85
C ASP A 418 12.12 -29.09 28.36
N PHE A 419 11.40 -28.29 27.54
CA PHE A 419 11.57 -28.30 26.09
C PHE A 419 12.95 -27.77 25.68
N LYS A 420 13.58 -28.51 24.75
CA LYS A 420 14.81 -28.14 24.06
C LYS A 420 14.58 -28.36 22.56
N ASP A 421 14.92 -27.36 21.76
CA ASP A 421 14.80 -27.48 20.30
C ASP A 421 15.83 -28.49 19.77
N ASP A 422 15.38 -29.30 18.81
CA ASP A 422 16.20 -30.24 18.04
C ASP A 422 16.16 -29.83 16.56
N PRO A 423 17.22 -29.17 16.05
CA PRO A 423 17.29 -28.71 14.66
C PRO A 423 17.15 -29.84 13.63
N GLY A 424 17.38 -31.10 14.01
CA GLY A 424 17.30 -32.26 13.11
C GLY A 424 15.87 -32.69 12.76
N ARG A 425 14.85 -32.21 13.49
CA ARG A 425 13.44 -32.51 13.22
C ARG A 425 12.64 -31.25 12.91
N THR A 426 11.52 -31.40 12.19
CA THR A 426 10.56 -30.31 11.99
C THR A 426 9.97 -29.89 13.35
N LEU A 427 10.01 -28.60 13.66
CA LEU A 427 9.44 -28.04 14.88
C LEU A 427 7.93 -27.80 14.68
N ARG A 428 7.09 -28.37 15.54
CA ARG A 428 5.64 -28.11 15.50
C ARG A 428 5.31 -26.86 16.30
N VAL A 429 4.73 -25.87 15.66
CA VAL A 429 4.43 -24.56 16.25
C VAL A 429 2.93 -24.32 16.20
N ALA A 430 2.29 -24.19 17.36
CA ALA A 430 0.89 -23.78 17.44
C ALA A 430 0.77 -22.26 17.56
N THR A 431 -0.09 -21.64 16.75
CA THR A 431 -0.23 -20.17 16.72
C THR A 431 -1.52 -19.74 16.05
N LYS A 432 -1.99 -18.53 16.38
CA LYS A 432 -2.98 -17.81 15.57
C LYS A 432 -2.32 -16.90 14.51
N PHE A 433 -1.03 -16.60 14.67
CA PHE A 433 -0.25 -15.67 13.86
C PHE A 433 0.64 -16.41 12.87
N VAL A 434 0.01 -16.96 11.82
CA VAL A 434 0.65 -17.83 10.85
C VAL A 434 1.71 -17.07 10.06
N ASN A 435 1.40 -15.86 9.59
CA ASN A 435 2.32 -15.08 8.76
C ASN A 435 3.53 -14.60 9.57
N ILE A 436 3.32 -14.12 10.79
CA ILE A 436 4.41 -13.72 11.69
C ILE A 436 5.31 -14.92 12.01
N THR A 437 4.72 -16.07 12.34
CA THR A 437 5.46 -17.30 12.67
C THR A 437 6.29 -17.79 11.48
N LYS A 438 5.71 -17.80 10.26
CA LYS A 438 6.45 -18.17 9.04
C LYS A 438 7.65 -17.25 8.80
N ARG A 439 7.47 -15.94 8.94
CA ARG A 439 8.56 -14.96 8.75
C ARG A 439 9.67 -15.13 9.78
N TYR A 440 9.29 -15.29 11.06
CA TYR A 440 10.23 -15.43 12.18
C TYR A 440 11.15 -16.64 12.01
N TYR A 441 10.59 -17.83 11.80
CA TYR A 441 11.41 -19.05 11.63
C TYR A 441 12.05 -19.15 10.25
N GLY A 442 11.41 -18.59 9.21
CA GLY A 442 11.98 -18.51 7.87
C GLY A 442 13.29 -17.71 7.82
N ALA A 443 13.37 -16.60 8.56
CA ALA A 443 14.59 -15.81 8.70
C ALA A 443 15.75 -16.57 9.36
N GLN A 444 15.44 -17.59 10.17
CA GLN A 444 16.41 -18.45 10.84
C GLN A 444 16.77 -19.70 10.02
N GLY A 445 16.09 -19.94 8.90
CA GLY A 445 16.20 -21.19 8.14
C GLY A 445 15.66 -22.41 8.91
N ARG A 446 14.79 -22.22 9.90
CA ARG A 446 14.24 -23.29 10.73
C ARG A 446 13.04 -23.94 10.04
N ASN A 447 13.11 -25.24 9.79
CA ASN A 447 11.98 -26.00 9.27
C ASN A 447 10.89 -26.16 10.35
N ILE A 448 9.66 -25.77 10.03
CA ILE A 448 8.52 -25.79 10.97
C ILE A 448 7.26 -26.37 10.33
N ASP A 449 6.41 -26.93 11.18
CA ASP A 449 5.03 -27.29 10.86
C ASP A 449 4.08 -26.43 11.70
N ILE A 450 3.19 -25.69 11.04
CA ILE A 450 2.33 -24.71 11.71
C ILE A 450 0.94 -25.31 11.94
N ILE A 451 0.53 -25.32 13.21
CA ILE A 451 -0.80 -25.72 13.64
C ILE A 451 -1.59 -24.45 13.98
N LYS A 452 -2.48 -24.05 13.07
CA LYS A 452 -3.30 -22.85 13.27
C LYS A 452 -4.35 -23.10 14.36
N LEU A 453 -4.35 -22.27 15.39
CA LEU A 453 -5.36 -22.25 16.46
C LEU A 453 -5.99 -20.86 16.59
N ASN A 454 -7.24 -20.79 17.05
CA ASN A 454 -7.95 -19.51 17.23
C ASN A 454 -7.98 -19.03 18.69
N GLY A 455 -7.67 -19.90 19.66
CA GLY A 455 -7.68 -19.60 21.09
C GLY A 455 -7.18 -20.77 21.92
N SER A 456 -6.95 -20.54 23.22
CA SER A 456 -6.39 -21.52 24.17
C SER A 456 -5.10 -22.18 23.67
N ILE A 457 -4.19 -21.36 23.16
CA ILE A 457 -3.00 -21.82 22.43
C ILE A 457 -2.02 -22.52 23.39
N GLU A 458 -1.98 -22.09 24.65
CA GLU A 458 -1.16 -22.66 25.74
C GLU A 458 -1.43 -24.14 25.99
N LEU A 459 -2.61 -24.64 25.62
CA LEU A 459 -2.96 -26.05 25.78
C LEU A 459 -2.24 -26.96 24.77
N ALA A 460 -1.80 -26.42 23.62
CA ALA A 460 -1.23 -27.22 22.55
C ALA A 460 0.08 -27.94 22.93
N PRO A 461 1.06 -27.31 23.60
CA PRO A 461 2.23 -28.02 24.11
C PRO A 461 1.91 -29.01 25.23
N LEU A 462 0.89 -28.73 26.05
CA LEU A 462 0.50 -29.59 27.17
C LEU A 462 -0.11 -30.91 26.71
N LEU A 463 -0.89 -30.87 25.64
CA LEU A 463 -1.50 -32.05 25.02
C LEU A 463 -0.60 -32.74 23.97
N GLY A 464 0.63 -32.24 23.78
CA GLY A 464 1.57 -32.78 22.79
C GLY A 464 1.20 -32.48 21.34
N LEU A 465 0.24 -31.56 21.10
CA LEU A 465 -0.17 -31.11 19.77
C LEU A 465 0.97 -30.34 19.09
N SER A 466 1.64 -29.45 19.81
CA SER A 466 2.80 -28.71 19.33
C SER A 466 4.00 -28.85 20.27
N ASP A 467 5.19 -28.49 19.79
CA ASP A 467 6.41 -28.42 20.59
C ASP A 467 6.51 -27.08 21.31
N VAL A 468 6.16 -26.00 20.60
CA VAL A 468 6.11 -24.62 21.10
C VAL A 468 4.87 -23.89 20.61
N ILE A 469 4.65 -22.69 21.14
CA ILE A 469 3.66 -21.73 20.67
C ILE A 469 4.32 -20.42 20.26
N VAL A 470 3.69 -19.72 19.33
CA VAL A 470 3.97 -18.31 19.05
C VAL A 470 2.72 -17.50 19.35
N ASP A 471 2.76 -16.69 20.39
CA ASP A 471 1.62 -15.87 20.83
C ASP A 471 2.08 -14.58 21.54
N ILE A 472 1.14 -13.67 21.76
CA ILE A 472 1.38 -12.41 22.46
C ILE A 472 1.43 -12.62 23.97
N VAL A 473 2.36 -11.94 24.64
CA VAL A 473 2.56 -12.02 26.09
C VAL A 473 2.69 -10.62 26.66
N GLU A 474 1.79 -10.27 27.58
CA GLU A 474 1.86 -9.05 28.38
C GLU A 474 2.67 -9.30 29.67
N THR A 475 2.07 -9.99 30.65
CA THR A 475 2.72 -10.29 31.96
C THR A 475 3.31 -11.70 32.06
N GLY A 476 2.90 -12.61 31.18
CA GLY A 476 3.29 -14.03 31.22
C GLY A 476 2.61 -14.87 32.32
N LYS A 477 1.63 -14.31 33.04
CA LYS A 477 0.91 -15.03 34.10
C LYS A 477 0.21 -16.29 33.57
N THR A 478 -0.51 -16.20 32.46
CA THR A 478 -1.21 -17.33 31.84
C THR A 478 -0.26 -18.46 31.45
N LEU A 479 0.92 -18.13 30.90
CA LEU A 479 1.93 -19.13 30.56
C LEU A 479 2.43 -19.88 31.79
N LYS A 480 2.77 -19.14 32.86
CA LYS A 480 3.25 -19.73 34.12
C LYS A 480 2.21 -20.63 34.78
N GLU A 481 0.94 -20.20 34.80
CA GLU A 481 -0.19 -21.00 35.33
C GLU A 481 -0.38 -22.31 34.55
N ASN A 482 0.12 -22.39 33.32
CA ASN A 482 0.07 -23.56 32.45
C ASN A 482 1.44 -24.25 32.28
N ASN A 483 2.41 -24.02 33.18
CA ASN A 483 3.75 -24.65 33.14
C ASN A 483 4.52 -24.40 31.83
N LEU A 484 4.28 -23.24 31.20
CA LEU A 484 5.03 -22.78 30.04
C LEU A 484 5.95 -21.63 30.44
N ARG A 485 7.12 -21.56 29.79
CA ARG A 485 8.06 -20.45 29.90
C ARG A 485 8.20 -19.73 28.57
N VAL A 486 8.41 -18.42 28.65
CA VAL A 486 8.85 -17.62 27.50
C VAL A 486 10.30 -18.02 27.20
N MET A 487 10.52 -18.53 25.99
CA MET A 487 11.84 -18.89 25.50
C MET A 487 12.50 -17.69 24.83
N GLU A 488 11.73 -16.93 24.04
CA GLU A 488 12.22 -15.79 23.30
C GLU A 488 11.13 -14.73 23.13
N LYS A 489 11.52 -13.45 23.19
CA LYS A 489 10.68 -12.30 22.83
C LYS A 489 11.31 -11.66 21.60
N PHE A 490 10.55 -11.53 20.51
CA PHE A 490 11.15 -11.13 19.23
C PHE A 490 10.43 -9.99 18.51
N MET A 491 9.24 -9.57 18.97
CA MET A 491 8.55 -8.43 18.38
C MET A 491 7.82 -7.63 19.47
N PRO A 492 8.24 -6.39 19.77
CA PRO A 492 7.46 -5.52 20.63
C PRO A 492 6.14 -5.15 19.94
N ILE A 493 5.06 -5.06 20.72
CA ILE A 493 3.71 -4.77 20.23
C ILE A 493 3.13 -3.63 21.03
N SER A 494 2.49 -2.72 20.32
CA SER A 494 1.68 -1.62 20.83
C SER A 494 0.52 -1.36 19.88
N ALA A 495 -0.44 -0.55 20.31
CA ALA A 495 -1.52 -0.09 19.46
C ALA A 495 -1.04 1.01 18.49
N ARG A 496 -1.43 0.87 17.23
CA ARG A 496 -1.06 1.70 16.10
C ARG A 496 -2.27 2.43 15.55
N PHE A 497 -2.09 3.70 15.22
CA PHE A 497 -3.05 4.47 14.44
C PHE A 497 -2.78 4.21 12.96
N ILE A 498 -3.77 3.66 12.27
CA ILE A 498 -3.69 3.36 10.84
C ILE A 498 -4.69 4.20 10.05
N ALA A 499 -4.40 4.43 8.77
CA ALA A 499 -5.29 5.15 7.86
C ALA A 499 -5.41 4.45 6.51
N ASN A 500 -6.60 4.52 5.93
CA ASN A 500 -6.81 4.10 4.55
C ASN A 500 -6.04 5.03 3.61
N ARG A 501 -5.34 4.47 2.62
CA ARG A 501 -4.50 5.27 1.71
C ARG A 501 -5.30 6.28 0.90
N ALA A 502 -6.45 5.89 0.34
CA ALA A 502 -7.28 6.79 -0.45
C ALA A 502 -7.95 7.86 0.43
N SER A 503 -8.44 7.46 1.60
CA SER A 503 -9.07 8.40 2.55
C SER A 503 -8.07 9.42 3.07
N PHE A 504 -6.80 9.05 3.25
CA PHE A 504 -5.73 9.99 3.60
C PHE A 504 -5.54 11.08 2.55
N GLN A 505 -5.74 10.77 1.26
CA GLN A 505 -5.64 11.76 0.19
C GLN A 505 -6.83 12.71 0.12
N MET A 506 -8.02 12.22 0.46
CA MET A 506 -9.28 12.95 0.37
C MET A 506 -9.59 13.75 1.65
N LYS A 507 -9.26 13.21 2.82
CA LYS A 507 -9.54 13.75 4.16
C LYS A 507 -8.27 14.01 4.98
N GLY A 508 -7.16 14.32 4.29
CA GLY A 508 -5.85 14.45 4.92
C GLY A 508 -5.80 15.52 6.01
N LYS A 509 -6.48 16.66 5.81
CA LYS A 509 -6.50 17.77 6.78
C LYS A 509 -7.12 17.36 8.11
N GLU A 510 -8.26 16.68 8.07
CA GLU A 510 -8.98 16.19 9.23
C GLU A 510 -8.16 15.13 9.99
N MET A 511 -7.50 14.24 9.26
CA MET A 511 -6.61 13.23 9.82
C MET A 511 -5.36 13.85 10.47
N GLU A 512 -4.74 14.83 9.82
CA GLU A 512 -3.57 15.53 10.34
C GLU A 512 -3.89 16.32 11.62
N GLU A 513 -5.06 16.97 11.68
CA GLU A 513 -5.51 17.65 12.89
C GLU A 513 -5.70 16.67 14.05
N LEU A 514 -6.36 15.54 13.80
CA LEU A 514 -6.54 14.48 14.79
C LEU A 514 -5.18 13.93 15.27
N LEU A 515 -4.26 13.61 14.35
CA LEU A 515 -2.92 13.12 14.67
C LEU A 515 -2.12 14.13 15.50
N LYS A 516 -2.20 15.42 15.17
CA LYS A 516 -1.53 16.50 15.92
C LYS A 516 -2.05 16.56 17.36
N LYS A 517 -3.37 16.49 17.55
CA LYS A 517 -4.00 16.46 18.88
C LYS A 517 -3.60 15.21 19.67
N LEU A 518 -3.61 14.04 19.05
CA LEU A 518 -3.20 12.79 19.71
C LEU A 518 -1.74 12.81 20.14
N LYS A 519 -0.82 13.27 19.28
CA LYS A 519 0.61 13.39 19.61
C LYS A 519 0.84 14.28 20.83
N SER A 520 0.10 15.37 20.95
CA SER A 520 0.22 16.28 22.09
C SER A 520 -0.11 15.67 23.46
N VAL A 521 -0.84 14.55 23.49
CA VAL A 521 -1.17 13.81 24.72
C VAL A 521 -0.20 12.65 24.98
N ILE A 522 0.35 12.06 23.92
CA ILE A 522 1.30 10.93 24.03
C ILE A 522 2.72 11.42 24.41
N GLU A 523 3.09 12.63 23.99
CA GLU A 523 4.39 13.24 24.28
C GLU A 523 4.46 13.95 25.65
N GLN A 524 3.36 13.96 26.41
CA GLN A 524 3.29 14.40 27.82
C GLN A 524 3.54 13.22 28.76
#